data_AF-A0A932AT97-F1
#
_entry.id   AF-A0A932AT97-F1
#
_cell.length_a   1.000
_cell.length_b   1.000
_cell.length_c   1.000
_cell.angle_alpha   90.00
_cell.angle_beta   90.00
_cell.angle_gamma   90.00
#
_symmetry.space_group_name_H-M   'P 1'
#
loop_
_entity.id
_entity.type
_entity.pdbx_description
1 polymer ?
#
loop_
_entity_poly.entity_id
_entity_poly.type
_entity_poly.pdbx_seq_one_letter_code
_entity_poly.pdbx_strand_id
1 'polypeptide(L)'
;MSSGRERRSGACRDGIVGDYDGDGKSDVLWYAPGTGSDFIWWGASRTAFGPGNQATRTIDGSYAVTSGDFDGNNVNEIYFYRYG
;
A
#
# COMPACT_ATOMS: atom_id res chain seq x y z
N MET A 1 11.32 0.30 26.35
CA MET A 1 10.68 -0.93 25.84
C MET A 1 9.33 -0.52 25.29
N SER A 2 9.22 -0.26 23.98
CA SER A 2 7.95 0.23 23.41
C SER A 2 7.04 -0.95 23.09
N SER A 3 5.90 -0.93 23.77
CA SER A 3 4.74 -1.81 23.73
C SER A 3 4.41 -2.37 22.35
N GLY A 4 4.11 -3.67 22.35
CA GLY A 4 3.71 -4.43 21.17
C GLY A 4 2.46 -3.86 20.50
N ARG A 5 2.50 -3.81 19.17
CA ARG A 5 1.29 -3.71 18.36
C ARG A 5 0.91 -5.13 17.98
N GLU A 6 -0.04 -5.70 18.72
CA GLU A 6 -0.74 -6.92 18.30
C GLU A 6 -1.26 -6.68 16.88
N ARG A 7 -0.63 -7.34 15.91
CA ARG A 7 -1.15 -7.39 14.54
C ARG A 7 -2.38 -8.29 14.59
N ARG A 8 -3.54 -7.69 14.85
CA ARG A 8 -4.83 -8.39 14.85
C ARG A 8 -5.03 -9.02 13.48
N SER A 9 -4.93 -10.33 13.45
CA SER A 9 -5.22 -11.21 12.33
C SER A 9 -6.72 -11.11 12.00
N GLY A 10 -7.03 -10.34 10.96
CA GLY A 10 -8.38 -10.19 10.41
C GLY A 10 -8.68 -8.75 9.97
N ALA A 11 -8.77 -8.52 8.67
CA ALA A 11 -9.26 -7.31 7.99
C ALA A 11 -8.53 -5.97 8.23
N CYS A 12 -7.58 -5.84 9.16
CA CYS A 12 -6.78 -4.63 9.30
C CYS A 12 -5.80 -4.50 8.13
N ARG A 13 -6.12 -3.62 7.19
CA ARG A 13 -5.23 -3.27 6.08
C ARG A 13 -4.30 -2.13 6.48
N ASP A 14 -3.07 -2.20 6.04
CA ASP A 14 -2.14 -1.09 6.09
C ASP A 14 -2.33 -0.25 4.81
N GLY A 15 -2.46 1.07 4.96
CA GLY A 15 -2.54 2.02 3.85
C GLY A 15 -1.17 2.62 3.58
N ILE A 16 -0.65 2.41 2.37
CA ILE A 16 0.67 2.90 1.95
C ILE A 16 0.48 3.89 0.80
N VAL A 17 0.92 5.13 1.01
CA VAL A 17 0.68 6.27 0.11
C VAL A 17 1.89 6.50 -0.80
N GLY A 18 1.65 6.78 -2.08
CA GLY A 18 2.66 7.15 -3.07
C GLY A 18 2.01 7.44 -4.43
N ASP A 19 2.70 8.14 -5.32
CA ASP A 19 2.30 8.32 -6.73
C ASP A 19 2.75 7.10 -7.54
N TYR A 20 1.90 6.08 -7.67
CA TYR A 20 2.26 4.79 -8.24
C TYR A 20 1.99 4.69 -9.75
N ASP A 21 1.21 5.62 -10.32
CA ASP A 21 0.96 5.70 -11.76
C ASP A 21 1.65 6.87 -12.47
N GLY A 22 2.31 7.76 -11.71
CA GLY A 22 3.13 8.86 -12.23
C GLY A 22 2.33 10.07 -12.70
N ASP A 23 1.08 10.21 -12.27
CA ASP A 23 0.21 11.32 -12.66
C ASP A 23 0.42 12.60 -11.83
N GLY A 24 1.34 12.55 -10.86
CA GLY A 24 1.66 13.65 -9.95
C GLY A 24 0.73 13.73 -8.74
N LYS A 25 -0.15 12.74 -8.52
CA LYS A 25 -1.07 12.69 -7.37
C LYS A 25 -0.79 11.45 -6.54
N SER A 26 -1.21 11.51 -5.27
CA SER A 26 -1.02 10.39 -4.36
C SER A 26 -2.10 9.32 -4.56
N ASP A 27 -1.65 8.08 -4.70
CA ASP A 27 -2.42 6.85 -4.66
C ASP A 27 -2.29 6.16 -3.29
N VAL A 28 -3.09 5.09 -3.10
CA VAL A 28 -3.07 4.29 -1.86
C VAL A 28 -3.06 2.80 -2.18
N LEU A 29 -2.01 2.09 -1.78
CA LEU A 29 -2.02 0.63 -1.66
C LEU A 29 -2.69 0.26 -0.33
N TRP A 30 -3.73 -0.56 -0.41
CA TRP A 30 -4.35 -1.23 0.72
C TRP A 30 -3.84 -2.65 0.81
N TYR A 31 -2.87 -2.87 1.71
CA TYR A 31 -2.21 -4.15 1.89
C TYR A 31 -2.85 -4.95 3.04
N ALA A 32 -3.24 -6.19 2.78
CA ALA A 32 -3.82 -7.12 3.73
C ALA A 32 -2.85 -8.29 4.00
N PRO A 33 -2.13 -8.32 5.13
CA PRO A 33 -1.20 -9.41 5.43
C PRO A 33 -1.88 -10.80 5.40
N GLY A 34 -1.21 -11.77 4.77
CA GLY A 34 -1.71 -13.14 4.62
C GLY A 34 -2.32 -13.36 3.25
N THR A 35 -3.54 -13.88 3.22
CA THR A 35 -4.30 -14.21 1.98
C THR A 35 -5.44 -13.22 1.72
N GLY A 36 -5.42 -12.06 2.37
CA GLY A 36 -6.42 -11.02 2.14
C GLY A 36 -6.21 -10.38 0.77
N SER A 37 -7.26 -9.81 0.19
CA SER A 37 -7.13 -9.09 -1.07
C SER A 37 -6.50 -7.72 -0.87
N ASP A 38 -5.50 -7.43 -1.71
CA ASP A 38 -4.84 -6.15 -1.84
C ASP A 38 -5.41 -5.37 -3.02
N PHE A 39 -5.35 -4.05 -2.95
CA PHE A 39 -5.75 -3.19 -4.05
C PHE A 39 -5.10 -1.83 -3.95
N ILE A 40 -4.91 -1.20 -5.10
CA ILE A 40 -4.48 0.20 -5.20
C ILE A 40 -5.70 1.03 -5.53
N TRP A 41 -5.93 2.11 -4.80
CA TRP A 41 -6.84 3.18 -5.20
C TRP A 41 -6.03 4.27 -5.90
N TRP A 42 -6.38 4.54 -7.15
CA TRP A 42 -5.76 5.61 -7.93
C TRP A 42 -6.35 6.96 -7.53
N GLY A 43 -5.51 7.92 -7.18
CA GLY A 43 -5.90 9.24 -6.74
C GLY A 43 -6.12 10.16 -7.94
N ALA A 44 -7.35 10.26 -8.45
CA ALA A 44 -7.59 11.11 -9.63
C ALA A 44 -7.88 12.59 -9.29
N SER A 45 -8.55 12.83 -8.17
CA SER A 45 -8.96 14.17 -7.71
C SER A 45 -9.21 14.17 -6.20
N ARG A 46 -9.43 15.35 -5.61
CA ARG A 46 -9.61 15.51 -4.15
C ARG A 46 -10.69 14.60 -3.54
N THR A 47 -11.69 14.18 -4.32
CA THR A 47 -12.80 13.34 -3.85
C THR A 47 -12.83 11.94 -4.46
N ALA A 48 -11.86 11.59 -5.30
CA ALA A 48 -11.87 10.34 -6.05
C ALA A 48 -10.86 9.34 -5.46
N PHE A 49 -11.31 8.62 -4.45
CA PHE A 49 -10.65 7.44 -3.88
C PHE A 49 -11.71 6.39 -3.60
N GLY A 50 -11.49 5.14 -4.02
CA GLY A 50 -12.44 4.08 -3.72
C GLY A 50 -12.48 2.95 -4.74
N PRO A 51 -13.38 1.97 -4.53
CA PRO A 51 -13.46 0.76 -5.34
C PRO A 51 -13.78 0.99 -6.83
N GLY A 52 -14.32 2.16 -7.19
CA GLY A 52 -14.60 2.54 -8.57
C GLY A 52 -13.37 3.00 -9.37
N ASN A 53 -12.24 3.27 -8.70
CA ASN A 53 -10.98 3.68 -9.33
C ASN A 53 -9.81 2.90 -8.71
N GLN A 54 -9.77 1.59 -8.98
CA GLN A 54 -8.82 0.70 -8.32
C GLN A 54 -8.20 -0.35 -9.26
N ALA A 55 -7.06 -0.90 -8.85
CA ALA A 55 -6.47 -2.11 -9.39
C ALA A 55 -6.29 -3.16 -8.29
N THR A 56 -6.73 -4.40 -8.53
CA THR A 56 -6.52 -5.51 -7.60
C THR A 56 -5.08 -6.03 -7.67
N ARG A 57 -4.53 -6.37 -6.50
CA ARG A 57 -3.21 -7.00 -6.34
C ARG A 57 -3.34 -8.19 -5.39
N THR A 58 -2.44 -9.14 -5.52
CA THR A 58 -2.33 -10.28 -4.61
C THR A 58 -0.89 -10.36 -4.14
N ILE A 59 -0.67 -10.08 -2.86
CA ILE A 59 0.63 -10.12 -2.21
C ILE A 59 0.54 -11.13 -1.08
N ASP A 60 0.81 -12.40 -1.41
CA ASP A 60 0.72 -13.49 -0.45
C ASP A 60 1.87 -13.41 0.57
N GLY A 61 1.51 -13.21 1.83
CA GLY A 61 2.44 -13.21 2.96
C GLY A 61 2.24 -12.03 3.89
N SER A 62 3.09 -11.96 4.92
CA SER A 62 3.09 -10.88 5.91
C SER A 62 4.42 -10.15 5.86
N TYR A 63 4.39 -8.91 5.41
CA TYR A 63 5.56 -8.05 5.22
C TYR A 63 5.43 -6.77 6.02
N ALA A 64 6.55 -6.10 6.23
CA ALA A 64 6.57 -4.66 6.41
C ALA A 64 6.63 -4.01 5.01
N VAL A 65 5.97 -2.87 4.87
CA VAL A 65 5.82 -2.18 3.57
C VAL A 65 6.22 -0.73 3.72
N THR A 66 6.93 -0.20 2.73
CA THR A 66 7.28 1.22 2.62
C THR A 66 7.17 1.65 1.15
N SER A 67 7.00 2.94 0.92
CA SER A 67 6.92 3.55 -0.41
C SER A 67 7.83 4.77 -0.51
N GLY A 68 8.30 5.06 -1.72
CA GLY A 68 9.13 6.21 -2.05
C GLY A 68 9.66 6.14 -3.47
N ASP A 69 10.14 7.26 -4.00
CA ASP A 69 10.86 7.32 -5.28
C ASP A 69 12.30 6.84 -5.05
N PHE A 70 12.52 5.54 -5.25
CA PHE A 70 13.79 4.88 -4.96
C PHE A 70 14.72 4.85 -6.17
N ASP A 71 14.20 4.97 -7.39
CA ASP A 71 15.00 4.93 -8.62
C ASP A 71 15.19 6.31 -9.29
N GLY A 72 14.51 7.36 -8.80
CA GLY A 72 14.62 8.73 -9.27
C GLY A 72 13.77 9.06 -10.50
N ASN A 73 12.77 8.22 -10.83
CA ASN A 73 11.92 8.39 -12.01
C ASN A 73 10.69 9.29 -11.77
N ASN A 74 10.53 9.85 -10.56
CA ASN A 74 9.39 10.68 -10.13
C ASN A 74 8.04 9.93 -10.13
N VAL A 75 8.08 8.61 -10.05
CA VAL A 75 7.02 7.68 -9.65
C VAL A 75 7.49 7.08 -8.32
N ASN A 76 6.57 6.77 -7.41
CA ASN A 76 6.91 6.06 -6.19
C ASN A 76 6.88 4.56 -6.41
N GLU A 77 7.86 3.86 -5.86
CA GLU A 77 7.89 2.41 -5.78
C GLU A 77 7.38 1.93 -4.41
N ILE A 78 7.07 0.63 -4.34
CA ILE A 78 6.67 -0.06 -3.12
C ILE A 78 7.72 -1.12 -2.81
N TYR A 79 8.23 -1.11 -1.58
CA TYR A 79 9.20 -2.09 -1.10
C TYR A 79 8.61 -2.93 0.05
N PHE A 80 8.64 -4.25 -0.12
CA PHE A 80 8.22 -5.24 0.86
C PHE A 80 9.45 -5.89 1.49
N TYR A 81 9.51 -5.93 2.82
CA TYR A 81 10.62 -6.56 3.54
C TYR A 81 10.14 -7.37 4.74
N ARG A 82 10.90 -8.42 5.09
CA ARG A 82 10.69 -9.20 6.30
C ARG A 82 11.62 -8.69 7.40
N TYR A 83 11.13 -8.67 8.62
CA TYR A 83 12.01 -8.55 9.78
C TYR A 83 12.83 -9.84 9.89
N GLY A 84 14.15 -9.71 10.07
CA GLY A 84 15.04 -10.84 10.30
C GLY A 84 14.81 -11.51 11.64
#